data_AF-A0A7J2LXY5-F1
#
_entry.id   AF-A0A7J2LXY5-F1
#
_cell.length_a   1.000
_cell.length_b   1.000
_cell.length_c   1.000
_cell.angle_alpha   90.00
_cell.angle_beta   90.00
_cell.angle_gamma   90.00
#
_symmetry.space_group_name_H-M   'P 1'
#
loop_
_entity.id
_entity.type
_entity.pdbx_description
1 polymer ?
#
loop_
_entity_poly.entity_id
_entity_poly.type
_entity_poly.pdbx_seq_one_letter_code
_entity_poly.pdbx_strand_id
1 'polypeptide(L)' 'MSDEKVSLEISKELYDKAKKWVEQTQDFSSVEELVEFLLNEVVSEESEEQVYTPEEEEEIKKRLRDLGYL' A
#
# COMPACT_ATOMS: atom_id res chain seq x y z
N MET A 1 -13.42 -0.52 -11.23
CA MET A 1 -12.43 -0.79 -12.28
C MET A 1 -12.24 -2.30 -12.28
N SER A 2 -12.30 -2.98 -13.42
CA SER A 2 -12.16 -4.43 -13.48
C SER A 2 -10.83 -4.83 -12.86
N ASP A 3 -10.87 -5.61 -11.78
CA ASP A 3 -9.69 -6.07 -11.06
C ASP A 3 -8.99 -7.12 -11.94
N GLU A 4 -8.09 -6.64 -12.81
CA GLU A 4 -7.35 -7.49 -13.73
C GLU A 4 -6.25 -8.20 -12.94
N LYS A 5 -6.48 -9.48 -12.64
CA LYS A 5 -5.54 -10.30 -11.88
C LYS A 5 -4.56 -11.02 -12.79
N VAL A 6 -3.29 -11.00 -12.41
CA VAL A 6 -2.22 -11.74 -13.09
C VAL A 6 -1.83 -12.97 -12.27
N SER A 7 -1.51 -14.07 -12.94
CA SER A 7 -0.97 -15.26 -12.29
C SER A 7 0.55 -15.11 -12.09
N LEU A 8 1.03 -15.37 -10.88
CA LEU A 8 2.44 -15.30 -10.51
C LEU A 8 2.90 -16.67 -10.01
N GLU A 9 4.11 -17.07 -10.39
CA GLU A 9 4.73 -18.30 -9.90
C GLU A 9 5.64 -17.98 -8.72
N ILE A 10 5.37 -18.60 -7.57
CA ILE A 10 6.19 -18.49 -6.38
C ILE A 10 6.66 -19.87 -5.93
N SER A 11 7.73 -19.93 -5.14
CA SER A 11 8.21 -21.20 -4.61
C SER A 11 7.14 -21.86 -3.73
N LYS A 12 6.97 -23.18 -3.88
CA LYS A 12 5.98 -23.94 -3.13
C LYS A 12 6.17 -23.80 -1.61
N GLU A 13 7.44 -23.73 -1.17
CA GLU A 13 7.77 -23.54 0.24
C GLU A 13 7.30 -22.18 0.79
N LEU A 14 7.37 -21.11 -0.01
CA LEU A 14 6.84 -19.80 0.39
C LEU A 14 5.31 -19.83 0.45
N TYR A 15 4.66 -20.45 -0.54
CA TYR A 15 3.20 -20.58 -0.54
C TYR A 15 2.70 -21.35 0.69
N ASP A 16 3.33 -22.47 1.05
CA ASP A 16 2.95 -23.26 2.22
C ASP A 16 3.14 -22.48 3.53
N LYS A 17 4.18 -21.65 3.64
CA LYS A 17 4.37 -20.76 4.80
C LYS A 17 3.29 -19.68 4.85
N ALA A 18 3.01 -19.02 3.73
CA ALA A 18 1.98 -17.99 3.64
C ALA A 18 0.60 -18.57 3.98
N LYS A 19 0.27 -19.74 3.44
CA LYS A 19 -0.99 -20.43 3.73
C LYS A 19 -1.15 -20.74 5.23
N LYS A 20 -0.13 -21.32 5.87
CA LYS A 20 -0.15 -21.58 7.31
C LYS A 20 -0.34 -20.31 8.12
N TRP A 21 0.30 -19.23 7.70
CA TRP A 21 0.18 -17.95 8.38
C TRP A 21 -1.26 -17.41 8.25
N VAL A 22 -1.83 -17.37 7.05
CA VAL A 22 -3.24 -16.97 6.81
C VAL A 22 -4.23 -17.79 7.65
N GLU A 23 -4.02 -19.11 7.75
CA GLU A 23 -4.84 -20.00 8.59
C GLU A 23 -4.72 -19.70 10.09
N GLN A 24 -3.57 -19.15 10.53
CA GLN A 24 -3.32 -18.82 11.94
C GLN A 24 -3.83 -17.44 12.35
N THR A 25 -3.64 -16.43 11.51
CA THR A 25 -4.04 -15.05 11.82
C THR A 25 -5.54 -14.79 11.58
N GLN A 26 -6.19 -15.50 10.64
CA GLN A 26 -7.57 -15.21 10.18
C GLN A 26 -7.81 -13.76 9.71
N ASP A 27 -6.78 -12.91 9.68
CA ASP A 27 -6.83 -11.52 9.21
C ASP A 27 -6.98 -11.43 7.69
N PHE A 28 -6.70 -12.52 6.96
CA PHE A 28 -6.79 -12.60 5.50
C PHE A 28 -7.65 -13.79 5.09
N SER A 29 -8.43 -13.60 4.02
CA SER A 29 -9.31 -14.63 3.47
C SER A 29 -8.56 -15.61 2.57
N SER A 30 -7.46 -15.15 1.95
CA SER A 30 -6.68 -15.91 0.97
C SER A 30 -5.21 -15.49 0.96
N VAL A 31 -4.34 -16.38 0.47
CA VAL A 31 -2.92 -16.06 0.20
C VAL A 31 -2.78 -14.93 -0.82
N GLU A 32 -3.70 -14.85 -1.79
CA GLU A 32 -3.76 -13.74 -2.76
C GLU A 32 -3.92 -12.38 -2.07
N GLU A 33 -4.83 -12.28 -1.09
CA GLU A 33 -5.10 -11.04 -0.36
C GLU A 33 -3.89 -10.61 0.47
N LEU A 34 -3.20 -11.57 1.10
CA LEU A 34 -1.96 -11.33 1.81
C LEU A 34 -0.86 -10.79 0.86
N VAL A 35 -0.69 -11.42 -0.30
CA VAL A 35 0.32 -11.02 -1.28
C VAL A 35 0.01 -9.63 -1.83
N GLU A 36 -1.25 -9.35 -2.14
CA GLU A 36 -1.70 -8.03 -2.60
C GLU A 36 -1.49 -6.95 -1.54
N PHE A 37 -1.81 -7.24 -0.27
CA PHE A 37 -1.56 -6.32 0.85
C PHE A 37 -0.06 -6.05 1.02
N LEU A 38 0.79 -7.07 1.06
CA LEU A 38 2.23 -6.90 1.21
C LEU A 38 2.86 -6.19 0.02
N LEU A 39 2.42 -6.50 -1.20
CA LEU A 39 2.89 -5.79 -2.38
C LEU A 39 2.43 -4.33 -2.34
N ASN A 40 1.18 -4.06 -1.93
CA ASN A 40 0.73 -2.68 -1.75
C ASN A 40 1.50 -1.99 -0.63
N GLU A 41 1.76 -2.59 0.52
CA GLU A 41 2.52 -1.95 1.60
C GLU A 41 3.95 -1.62 1.13
N VAL A 42 4.65 -2.59 0.54
CA VAL A 42 6.05 -2.43 0.10
C VAL A 42 6.18 -1.50 -1.12
N VAL A 43 5.27 -1.59 -2.09
CA VAL A 43 5.31 -0.74 -3.30
C VAL A 43 4.70 0.62 -3.02
N SER A 44 3.69 0.71 -2.16
CA SER A 44 3.06 1.98 -1.81
C SER A 44 3.85 2.78 -0.78
N GLU A 45 4.75 2.16 -0.01
CA GLU A 45 5.78 2.89 0.75
C GLU A 45 6.68 3.75 -0.17
N GLU A 46 6.84 3.42 -1.47
CA GLU A 46 7.48 4.33 -2.45
C GLU A 46 6.51 5.39 -3.03
N SER A 47 5.20 5.28 -2.79
CA SER A 47 4.19 6.21 -3.32
C SER A 47 3.55 7.14 -2.28
N GLU A 48 3.70 6.86 -0.99
CA GLU A 48 3.22 7.72 0.10
C GLU A 48 4.24 8.76 0.58
N GLU A 49 5.44 8.84 -0.03
CA GLU A 49 6.36 9.98 0.12
C GLU A 49 6.21 11.06 -0.97
N GLN A 50 5.10 11.09 -1.72
CA GLN A 50 4.67 12.30 -2.44
C GLN A 50 3.52 12.98 -1.69
N VAL A 51 3.79 13.39 -0.45
CA VAL A 51 2.76 14.00 0.39
C VAL A 51 2.32 15.36 -0.16
N TYR A 52 3.15 16.10 -0.90
CA TYR A 52 2.71 17.26 -1.69
C TYR A 52 3.64 17.51 -2.88
N THR A 53 3.07 17.81 -4.05
CA THR A 53 3.83 18.45 -5.13
C THR A 53 4.30 19.85 -4.67
N PRO A 54 5.38 20.42 -5.25
CA PRO A 54 5.83 21.77 -4.88
C PRO A 54 4.73 22.84 -4.99
N GLU A 55 3.78 22.67 -5.92
CA GLU A 55 2.63 23.56 -6.08
C GLU A 55 1.65 23.46 -4.89
N GLU A 56 1.39 22.25 -4.38
CA GLU A 56 0.50 22.03 -3.25
C GLU A 56 1.10 22.56 -1.94
N GLU A 57 2.42 22.44 -1.75
CA GLU A 57 3.10 23.08 -0.61
C GLU A 57 2.97 24.61 -0.63
N GLU A 58 3.07 25.24 -1.82
CA GLU A 58 2.91 26.69 -1.95
C GLU A 58 1.47 27.14 -1.66
N GLU A 59 0.48 26.38 -2.11
CA GLU A 59 -0.93 26.63 -1.75
C GLU A 59 -1.16 26.53 -0.24
N ILE A 60 -0.59 25.51 0.42
CA ILE A 60 -0.70 25.34 1.86
C ILE A 60 0.01 26.48 2.60
N LYS A 61 1.22 26.87 2.18
CA LYS A 61 1.95 28.02 2.75
C LYS A 61 1.17 29.32 2.61
N LYS A 62 0.50 29.53 1.46
CA LYS A 62 -0.35 30.69 1.23
C LYS A 62 -1.57 30.69 2.16
N ARG A 63 -2.28 29.55 2.25
CA ARG A 63 -3.43 29.39 3.18
C ARG A 63 -3.03 29.60 4.64
N LEU A 64 -1.88 29.07 5.06
CA LEU A 64 -1.38 29.24 6.42
C LEU A 64 -1.04 30.70 6.74
N ARG A 65 -0.46 31.43 5.77
CA ARG A 65 -0.20 32.88 5.89
C ARG A 65 -1.50 33.69 5.97
N ASP A 66 -2.48 33.38 5.13
CA ASP A 66 -3.78 34.05 5.13
C ASP A 66 -4.55 33.81 6.45
N LEU A 67 -4.32 32.65 7.08
CA LEU A 67 -4.88 32.29 8.38
C LEU A 67 -4.02 32.79 9.57
N GLY A 68 -2.88 33.44 9.33
CA GLY A 68 -2.04 34.05 10.37
C GLY A 68 -1.22 33.08 11.22
N TYR A 69 -0.98 31.86 10.72
CA TYR A 69 -0.14 30.85 11.40
C TYR A 69 1.36 30.98 11.06
N LEU A 70 1.72 31.89 10.14
CA LEU A 70 3.08 32.27 9.72
C LEU A 70 3.19 33.79 9.64
#